data_AF-A0AB39X0N9-F1
#
_entry.id   AF-A0AB39X0N9-F1
#
_cell.length_a   1.000
_cell.length_b   1.000
_cell.length_c   1.000
_cell.angle_alpha   90.00
_cell.angle_beta   90.00
_cell.angle_gamma   90.00
#
_symmetry.space_group_name_H-M   'P 1'
#
loop_
_entity.id
_entity.type
_entity.pdbx_description
1 polymer ?
#
loop_
_entity_poly.entity_id
_entity_poly.type
_entity_poly.pdbx_seq_one_letter_code
_entity_poly.pdbx_strand_id
1 'polypeptide(L)'
;MASVAQAQAPTPDISSATCLKLNREITRYIRRGVDLPLVELTLFRQTRHRLIEEYEAGQYPLELLATALYELARDTVKVVEACRRKPSRKFIEMLPESVQTLLAPTDR
;
A
#
# COMPACT_ATOMS: atom_id res chain seq x y z
N MET A 1 12.53 -27.60 -20.01
CA MET A 1 11.83 -27.16 -18.79
C MET A 1 11.06 -25.90 -19.15
N ALA A 2 9.73 -25.94 -19.14
CA ALA A 2 8.90 -24.78 -19.47
C ALA A 2 8.79 -23.89 -18.22
N SER A 3 9.44 -22.73 -18.27
CA SER A 3 9.23 -21.69 -17.25
C SER A 3 7.84 -21.10 -17.51
N VAL A 4 6.88 -21.47 -16.68
CA VAL A 4 5.57 -20.81 -16.67
C VAL A 4 5.82 -19.44 -16.06
N ALA A 5 6.10 -18.45 -16.92
CA ALA A 5 5.98 -17.06 -16.53
C ALA A 5 4.53 -16.86 -16.10
N GLN A 6 4.29 -16.91 -14.79
CA GLN A 6 3.04 -16.46 -14.22
C GLN A 6 2.90 -15.02 -14.72
N ALA A 7 1.89 -14.78 -15.55
CA ALA A 7 1.47 -13.44 -15.89
C ALA A 7 1.06 -12.80 -14.56
N GLN A 8 2.02 -12.13 -13.90
CA GLN A 8 1.75 -11.30 -12.75
C GLN A 8 0.70 -10.31 -13.23
N ALA A 9 -0.51 -10.41 -12.67
CA ALA A 9 -1.53 -9.41 -12.91
C ALA A 9 -0.87 -8.05 -12.68
N PRO A 10 -1.04 -7.06 -13.58
CA PRO A 10 -0.33 -5.80 -13.50
C PRO A 10 -0.45 -5.26 -12.08
N THR A 11 0.69 -4.97 -11.45
CA THR A 11 0.75 -4.47 -10.08
C THR A 11 -0.21 -3.29 -9.99
N PRO A 12 -1.28 -3.39 -9.18
CA PRO A 12 -2.31 -2.38 -9.19
C PRO A 12 -1.70 -1.02 -8.84
N ASP A 13 -1.87 -0.04 -9.72
CA ASP A 13 -1.31 1.28 -9.51
C ASP A 13 -1.93 1.94 -8.27
N ILE A 14 -1.13 2.08 -7.22
CA ILE A 14 -1.51 2.76 -5.97
C ILE A 14 -1.31 4.28 -6.06
N SER A 15 -0.56 4.78 -7.04
CA SER A 15 -0.25 6.21 -7.18
C SER A 15 -1.48 7.05 -7.47
N SER A 16 -2.42 6.49 -8.22
CA SER A 16 -3.70 7.14 -8.53
C SER A 16 -4.73 7.03 -7.40
N ALA A 17 -4.57 6.09 -6.45
CA ALA A 17 -5.58 5.80 -5.44
C ALA A 17 -5.78 6.96 -4.44
N THR A 18 -7.05 7.26 -4.16
CA THR A 18 -7.45 8.26 -3.16
C THR A 18 -7.90 7.61 -1.86
N CYS A 19 -7.88 8.37 -0.77
CA CYS A 19 -8.44 7.95 0.52
C CYS A 19 -9.93 7.58 0.44
N LEU A 20 -10.68 8.14 -0.53
CA LEU A 20 -12.06 7.73 -0.80
C LEU A 20 -12.18 6.24 -1.16
N LYS A 21 -11.20 5.67 -1.88
CA LYS A 21 -11.17 4.24 -2.21
C LYS A 21 -11.04 3.38 -0.95
N LEU A 22 -10.13 3.75 -0.05
CA LEU A 22 -9.94 3.09 1.25
C LEU A 22 -11.22 3.15 2.10
N ASN A 23 -11.80 4.35 2.24
CA ASN A 23 -12.98 4.56 3.07
C ASN A 23 -14.20 3.76 2.55
N ARG A 24 -14.36 3.65 1.23
CA ARG A 24 -15.41 2.84 0.60
C ARG A 24 -15.24 1.35 0.89
N GLU A 25 -14.00 0.85 0.87
CA GLU A 25 -13.69 -0.53 1.20
C GLU A 25 -14.01 -0.84 2.67
N ILE A 26 -13.53 0.00 3.59
CA ILE A 26 -13.83 -0.13 5.04
C ILE A 26 -15.33 -0.12 5.28
N THR A 27 -16.06 0.84 4.70
CA THR A 27 -17.52 0.93 4.84
C THR A 27 -18.22 -0.34 4.33
N ARG A 28 -17.72 -0.95 3.26
CA ARG A 28 -18.27 -2.20 2.72
C ARG A 28 -18.09 -3.36 3.69
N TYR A 29 -16.93 -3.49 4.32
CA TYR A 29 -16.68 -4.56 5.30
C TYR A 29 -17.52 -4.39 6.56
N ILE A 30 -17.59 -3.17 7.10
CA ILE A 30 -18.43 -2.85 8.26
C ILE A 30 -19.90 -3.20 7.97
N ARG A 31 -20.43 -2.80 6.81
CA ARG A 31 -21.82 -3.12 6.42
C ARG A 31 -22.10 -4.61 6.27
N ARG A 32 -21.07 -5.42 5.99
CA ARG A 32 -21.18 -6.87 5.85
C ARG A 32 -20.90 -7.61 7.17
N GLY A 33 -20.60 -6.89 8.27
CA GLY A 33 -20.21 -7.50 9.54
C GLY A 33 -18.91 -8.31 9.44
N VAL A 34 -18.04 -7.99 8.48
CA VAL A 34 -16.77 -8.69 8.29
C VAL A 34 -15.70 -7.97 9.10
N ASP A 35 -15.13 -8.67 10.07
CA ASP A 35 -13.95 -8.20 10.80
C ASP A 35 -12.68 -8.56 10.00
N LEU A 36 -12.18 -7.59 9.24
CA LEU A 36 -10.96 -7.73 8.47
C LEU A 36 -9.86 -6.86 9.09
N PRO A 37 -8.67 -7.41 9.38
CA PRO A 37 -7.54 -6.61 9.81
C PRO A 37 -7.24 -5.50 8.82
N LEU A 38 -7.00 -4.28 9.30
CA LEU A 38 -6.79 -3.12 8.42
C LEU A 38 -5.59 -3.32 7.46
N VAL A 39 -4.56 -4.05 7.89
CA VAL A 39 -3.40 -4.41 7.07
C VAL A 39 -3.75 -5.29 5.86
N GLU A 40 -4.88 -5.98 5.91
CA GLU A 40 -5.40 -6.84 4.83
C GLU A 40 -6.32 -6.09 3.85
N LEU A 41 -6.57 -4.80 4.08
CA LEU A 41 -7.28 -3.97 3.12
C LEU A 41 -6.48 -3.84 1.82
N THR A 42 -7.20 -3.68 0.71
CA THR A 42 -6.64 -3.78 -0.64
C THR A 42 -5.45 -2.84 -0.86
N LEU A 43 -5.56 -1.58 -0.43
CA LEU A 43 -4.49 -0.60 -0.63
C LEU A 43 -3.23 -0.90 0.21
N PHE A 44 -3.38 -1.39 1.44
CA PHE A 44 -2.22 -1.78 2.26
C PHE A 44 -1.49 -3.00 1.67
N ARG A 45 -2.23 -4.00 1.19
CA ARG A 45 -1.64 -5.16 0.50
C ARG A 45 -0.91 -4.76 -0.79
N GLN A 46 -1.52 -3.87 -1.58
CA GLN A 46 -0.90 -3.36 -2.81
C GLN A 46 0.37 -2.57 -2.52
N THR A 47 0.37 -1.73 -1.48
CA THR A 47 1.58 -1.04 -1.03
C THR A 47 2.68 -2.02 -0.61
N ARG A 48 2.35 -3.04 0.19
CA ARG A 48 3.32 -4.08 0.57
C ARG A 48 3.92 -4.77 -0.65
N HIS A 49 3.09 -5.19 -1.60
CA HIS A 49 3.58 -5.83 -2.82
C HIS A 49 4.49 -4.92 -3.63
N ARG A 50 4.09 -3.65 -3.82
CA ARG A 50 4.92 -2.70 -4.57
C ARG A 50 6.29 -2.48 -3.91
N LEU A 51 6.33 -2.41 -2.57
CA LEU A 51 7.60 -2.28 -1.86
C LEU A 51 8.51 -3.50 -2.09
N ILE A 52 7.93 -4.71 -2.05
CA ILE A 52 8.70 -5.94 -2.29
C ILE A 52 9.21 -6.00 -3.74
N GLU A 53 8.37 -5.65 -4.71
CA GLU A 53 8.75 -5.65 -6.13
C GLU A 53 9.90 -4.68 -6.43
N GLU A 54 9.87 -3.46 -5.88
CA GLU A 54 10.94 -2.48 -6.09
C GLU A 54 12.25 -2.91 -5.41
N TYR A 55 12.17 -3.56 -4.24
CA TYR A 55 13.32 -4.19 -3.61
C TYR A 55 13.91 -5.31 -4.49
N GLU A 56 13.08 -6.21 -5.00
CA GLU A 56 13.51 -7.28 -5.90
C GLU A 56 14.12 -6.72 -7.21
N ALA A 57 13.65 -5.55 -7.65
CA ALA A 57 14.22 -4.79 -8.76
C ALA A 57 15.47 -3.97 -8.40
N GLY A 58 16.02 -4.13 -7.19
CA GLY A 58 17.25 -3.48 -6.74
C GLY A 58 17.14 -1.97 -6.55
N GLN A 59 15.94 -1.42 -6.33
CA GLN A 59 15.77 0.03 -6.10
C GLN A 59 16.38 0.52 -4.80
N TYR A 60 16.38 -0.33 -3.78
CA TYR A 60 16.86 -0.01 -2.44
C TYR A 60 17.27 -1.27 -1.68
N PRO A 61 18.09 -1.13 -0.62
CA PRO A 61 18.55 -2.27 0.16
C PRO A 61 17.47 -2.80 1.13
N LEU A 62 17.73 -3.97 1.69
CA LEU A 62 16.79 -4.70 2.56
C LEU A 62 16.40 -3.91 3.82
N GLU A 63 17.32 -3.11 4.36
CA GLU A 63 17.10 -2.31 5.57
C GLU A 63 15.99 -1.26 5.37
N LEU A 64 15.95 -0.65 4.17
CA LEU A 64 14.90 0.31 3.82
C LEU A 64 13.55 -0.40 3.63
N LEU A 65 13.54 -1.57 2.98
CA LEU A 65 12.33 -2.40 2.87
C LEU A 65 11.78 -2.77 4.25
N ALA A 66 12.64 -3.31 5.13
CA ALA A 66 12.24 -3.77 6.45
C ALA A 66 11.65 -2.63 7.29
N THR A 67 12.28 -1.44 7.23
CA THR A 67 11.78 -0.24 7.91
C THR A 67 10.41 0.16 7.37
N ALA A 68 10.26 0.28 6.06
CA ALA A 68 9.00 0.69 5.43
C ALA A 68 7.86 -0.30 5.72
N LEU A 69 8.13 -1.61 5.67
CA LEU A 69 7.13 -2.64 5.98
C LEU A 69 6.70 -2.59 7.46
N TYR A 70 7.65 -2.40 8.37
CA TYR A 70 7.36 -2.24 9.79
C TYR A 70 6.48 -1.01 10.05
N GLU A 71 6.83 0.15 9.50
CA GLU A 71 6.07 1.37 9.71
C GLU A 71 4.69 1.32 9.06
N LEU A 72 4.58 0.72 7.86
CA LEU A 72 3.30 0.48 7.20
C LEU A 72 2.34 -0.32 8.09
N ALA A 73 2.82 -1.42 8.68
CA ALA A 73 2.03 -2.27 9.57
C ALA A 73 1.68 -1.55 10.89
N ARG A 74 2.67 -0.89 11.52
CA ARG A 74 2.51 -0.18 12.80
C ARG A 74 1.49 0.96 12.70
N ASP A 75 1.57 1.77 11.64
CA ASP A 75 0.83 3.03 11.55
C ASP A 75 -0.48 2.93 10.73
N THR A 76 -0.91 1.71 10.39
CA THR A 76 -2.13 1.46 9.60
C THR A 76 -3.37 2.18 10.15
N VAL A 77 -3.57 2.21 11.48
CA VAL A 77 -4.70 2.92 12.11
C VAL A 77 -4.61 4.42 11.87
N LYS A 78 -3.43 5.02 12.02
CA LYS A 78 -3.19 6.46 11.80
C LYS A 78 -3.46 6.84 10.34
N VAL A 79 -3.02 6.01 9.40
CA VAL A 79 -3.28 6.21 7.96
C VAL A 79 -4.79 6.20 7.69
N VAL A 80 -5.53 5.23 8.24
CA VAL A 80 -6.99 5.14 8.09
C VAL A 80 -7.68 6.37 8.66
N GLU A 81 -7.29 6.83 9.85
CA GLU A 81 -7.84 8.04 10.45
C GLU A 81 -7.57 9.29 9.61
N ALA A 82 -6.35 9.44 9.10
CA ALA A 82 -5.99 10.54 8.19
C ALA A 82 -6.84 10.50 6.91
N CYS A 83 -7.02 9.33 6.31
CA CYS A 83 -7.85 9.15 5.12
C CYS A 83 -9.34 9.41 5.37
N ARG A 84 -9.86 9.12 6.56
CA ARG A 84 -11.25 9.48 6.93
C ARG A 84 -11.44 11.00 6.95
N ARG A 85 -10.45 11.75 7.43
CA ARG A 85 -10.50 13.22 7.50
C ARG A 85 -10.32 13.89 6.14
N LYS A 86 -9.56 13.27 5.22
CA LYS A 86 -9.17 13.86 3.93
C LYS A 86 -9.48 12.92 2.74
N PRO A 87 -10.75 12.65 2.43
CA PRO A 87 -11.13 11.63 1.44
C PRO A 87 -10.66 11.92 0.00
N SER A 88 -10.47 13.20 -0.36
CA SER A 88 -10.01 13.60 -1.70
C SER A 88 -8.49 13.47 -1.91
N ARG A 89 -7.70 13.35 -0.83
CA ARG A 89 -6.24 13.25 -0.93
C ARG A 89 -5.81 11.87 -1.43
N LYS A 90 -4.61 11.82 -2.01
CA LYS A 90 -3.99 10.56 -2.43
C LYS A 90 -3.70 9.70 -1.20
N PHE A 91 -3.87 8.39 -1.35
CA PHE A 91 -3.57 7.44 -0.30
C PHE A 91 -2.09 7.46 0.07
N ILE A 92 -1.20 7.53 -0.94
CA ILE A 92 0.25 7.55 -0.71
C ILE A 92 0.67 8.70 0.19
N GLU A 93 0.11 9.89 0.00
CA GLU A 93 0.43 11.06 0.83
C GLU A 93 0.13 10.86 2.33
N MET A 94 -0.75 9.91 2.68
CA MET A 94 -1.12 9.62 4.07
C MET A 94 -0.26 8.51 4.70
N LEU A 95 0.61 7.85 3.93
CA LEU A 95 1.48 6.77 4.41
C LEU A 95 2.61 7.32 5.30
N PRO A 96 3.31 6.47 6.07
CA PRO A 96 4.55 6.87 6.74
C PRO A 96 5.58 7.43 5.75
N GLU A 97 6.38 8.39 6.18
CA GLU A 97 7.37 9.08 5.32
C GLU A 97 8.33 8.09 4.66
N SER A 98 8.83 7.09 5.41
CA SER A 98 9.69 6.03 4.87
C SER A 98 9.04 5.30 3.69
N VAL A 99 7.74 5.03 3.76
CA VAL A 99 6.98 4.37 2.70
C VAL A 99 6.76 5.32 1.52
N GLN A 100 6.45 6.60 1.78
CA GLN A 100 6.28 7.59 0.73
C GLN A 100 7.55 7.76 -0.10
N THR A 101 8.70 7.88 0.54
CA THR A 101 10.00 8.04 -0.12
C THR A 101 10.32 6.88 -1.05
N LEU A 102 10.02 5.63 -0.65
CA LEU A 102 10.31 4.45 -1.47
C LEU A 102 9.30 4.22 -2.61
N LEU A 103 8.12 4.86 -2.54
CA LEU A 103 7.08 4.78 -3.58
C LEU A 103 7.06 6.00 -4.51
N ALA A 104 7.83 7.04 -4.19
CA ALA A 104 7.96 8.20 -5.06
C ALA A 104 8.55 7.76 -6.41
N PRO A 105 8.10 8.35 -7.53
CA PRO A 105 8.73 8.10 -8.82
C PRO A 105 10.22 8.41 -8.69
N THR A 106 11.06 7.41 -8.91
CA THR A 106 12.49 7.66 -9.10
C THR A 106 12.60 8.27 -10.49
N ASP A 107 12.99 9.54 -10.60
CA ASP A 107 13.34 10.13 -11.89
C ASP A 107 14.41 9.22 -12.53
N ARG A 108 14.01 8.49 -13.57
CA ARG A 108 14.85 7.58 -14.33
C ARG A 108 14.70 7.86 -15.81
#